data_AF-A0A1V9ZWE1-F1
#
_entry.id   AF-A0A1V9ZWE1-F1
#
_cell.length_a   1.000
_cell.length_b   1.000
_cell.length_c   1.000
_cell.angle_alpha   90.00
_cell.angle_beta   90.00
_cell.angle_gamma   90.00
#
_symmetry.space_group_name_H-M   'P 1'
#
loop_
_entity.id
_entity.type
_entity.pdbx_description
1 polymer ?
#
loop_
_entity_poly.entity_id
_entity_poly.type
_entity_poly.pdbx_seq_one_letter_code
_entity_poly.pdbx_strand_id
1 'polypeptide(L)'
;MLKLYNLHLYSTSIILHQPLLLDEWFFFGYIGLYQWVFGHREVISFKRDAGIVTILSEPLSGISFAVHEKDIPSTTSQCLWITTIATTFVLLAVALATIAIYIGCESKSSYHLFFLIAFATAIIVLSASNIVFYSSGGLGQFQFELRLVGYCFLLASEASWLTDVTTDILLVFTEDITLVQAPLSSLPFWLAIVFLESFSPIRATASVEQSCASINMDKDLTCTSGVVNVGPLNRALVIVGLNLMCLIIATVLAKLYHIQHEKSMMNMLPASALAFCSPNGSVWTIDASIASMCGIFRYYHNGVQQILDTKLWIIFTEHELSPIETRITPRLDYVLTINSTLAQQRKQQFMLLAGLLCFIRTVVGSISYIRLADVNFGFDFWWAKFNSTGTLTFIANWYDKYRIFTTQKKTLLLHIPHYIL
;
A
#
# COMPACT_ATOMS: atom_id res chain seq x y z
N MET A 1 -29.40 -15.89 -44.71
CA MET A 1 -30.15 -15.45 -43.52
C MET A 1 -31.18 -16.54 -43.24
N LEU A 2 -31.11 -17.22 -42.11
CA LEU A 2 -32.09 -18.27 -41.78
C LEU A 2 -33.29 -17.60 -41.09
N LYS A 3 -34.44 -17.57 -41.73
CA LYS A 3 -35.72 -17.33 -41.03
C LYS A 3 -36.45 -18.66 -40.97
N LEU A 4 -36.57 -19.21 -39.77
CA LEU A 4 -37.42 -20.36 -39.51
C LEU A 4 -38.88 -19.90 -39.57
N TYR A 5 -39.48 -19.98 -40.76
CA TYR A 5 -40.93 -19.98 -40.86
C TYR A 5 -41.40 -21.40 -40.57
N ASN A 6 -42.08 -21.57 -39.43
CA ASN A 6 -42.79 -22.80 -39.11
C ASN A 6 -44.09 -22.84 -39.93
N LEU A 7 -43.95 -23.03 -41.24
CA LEU A 7 -45.08 -23.33 -42.10
C LEU A 7 -45.46 -24.79 -41.84
N HIS A 8 -46.47 -24.99 -40.99
CA HIS A 8 -47.10 -26.29 -40.75
C HIS A 8 -47.82 -26.76 -42.03
N LEU A 9 -47.06 -27.24 -42.99
CA LEU A 9 -47.54 -28.02 -44.12
C LEU A 9 -46.81 -29.36 -44.05
N TYR A 10 -47.52 -30.36 -43.49
CA TYR A 10 -47.18 -31.79 -43.49
C TYR A 10 -45.77 -32.19 -43.00
N SER A 11 -45.69 -32.59 -41.72
CA SER A 11 -44.71 -33.51 -41.08
C SER A 11 -43.20 -33.43 -41.40
N THR A 12 -42.70 -32.45 -42.15
CA THR A 12 -41.27 -32.27 -42.42
C THR A 12 -40.91 -30.79 -42.35
N SER A 13 -40.07 -30.40 -41.39
CA SER A 13 -39.51 -29.06 -41.30
C SER A 13 -38.48 -28.84 -42.41
N ILE A 14 -38.80 -28.01 -43.40
CA ILE A 14 -37.88 -27.65 -44.50
C ILE A 14 -37.17 -26.34 -44.14
N ILE A 15 -35.84 -26.34 -44.22
CA ILE A 15 -35.03 -25.13 -44.03
C ILE A 15 -34.84 -24.45 -45.38
N LEU A 16 -35.31 -23.20 -45.48
CA LEU A 16 -35.14 -22.37 -46.69
C LEU A 16 -33.79 -21.65 -46.63
N HIS A 17 -33.04 -21.72 -47.74
CA HIS A 17 -31.75 -21.07 -47.90
C HIS A 17 -31.78 -20.14 -49.12
N GLN A 18 -31.26 -18.91 -48.94
CA GLN A 18 -31.08 -17.94 -50.01
C GLN A 18 -29.57 -17.64 -50.16
N PRO A 19 -28.97 -17.80 -51.35
CA PRO A 19 -27.60 -17.37 -51.61
C PRO A 19 -27.47 -15.85 -51.47
N LEU A 20 -26.39 -15.39 -50.84
CA LEU A 20 -26.22 -13.96 -50.52
C LEU A 20 -25.95 -13.09 -51.76
N LEU A 21 -25.24 -13.62 -52.76
CA LEU A 21 -24.68 -12.85 -53.87
C LEU A 21 -25.33 -13.17 -55.23
N LEU A 22 -26.39 -13.97 -55.25
CA LEU A 22 -27.14 -14.27 -56.48
C LEU A 22 -28.49 -13.54 -56.51
N ASP A 23 -28.91 -13.24 -57.75
CA ASP A 23 -30.22 -12.69 -58.11
C ASP A 23 -30.52 -11.32 -57.47
N GLU A 24 -31.81 -11.02 -57.29
CA GLU A 24 -32.33 -9.75 -56.77
C GLU A 24 -31.91 -9.46 -55.31
N TRP A 25 -31.30 -10.42 -54.61
CA TRP A 25 -30.88 -10.28 -53.22
C TRP A 25 -29.47 -9.66 -53.05
N PHE A 26 -28.73 -9.46 -54.14
CA PHE A 26 -27.35 -8.96 -54.13
C PHE A 26 -27.16 -7.70 -53.27
N PHE A 27 -28.08 -6.73 -53.35
CA PHE A 27 -28.03 -5.48 -52.57
C PHE A 27 -28.02 -5.75 -51.05
N PHE A 28 -28.96 -6.56 -50.56
CA PHE A 28 -29.03 -6.94 -49.15
C PHE A 28 -27.89 -7.87 -48.73
N GLY A 29 -27.40 -8.70 -49.66
CA GLY A 29 -26.21 -9.52 -49.47
C GLY A 29 -24.96 -8.69 -49.17
N TYR A 30 -24.70 -7.65 -49.96
CA TYR A 30 -23.56 -6.75 -49.74
C TYR A 30 -23.65 -6.00 -48.41
N ILE A 31 -24.84 -5.55 -48.01
CA ILE A 31 -25.05 -4.94 -46.69
C ILE A 31 -24.75 -5.96 -45.58
N GLY A 32 -25.18 -7.22 -45.74
CA GLY A 32 -24.87 -8.30 -44.80
C GLY A 32 -23.38 -8.60 -44.69
N LEU A 33 -22.66 -8.63 -45.81
CA LEU A 33 -21.20 -8.82 -45.85
C LEU A 33 -20.46 -7.62 -45.24
N TYR A 34 -20.89 -6.40 -45.54
CA TYR A 34 -20.37 -5.19 -44.91
C TYR A 34 -20.54 -5.28 -43.39
N GLN A 35 -21.73 -5.61 -42.90
CA GLN A 35 -21.98 -5.76 -41.46
C GLN A 35 -21.13 -6.88 -40.83
N TRP A 36 -20.86 -7.97 -41.55
CA TRP A 36 -19.95 -9.01 -41.10
C TRP A 36 -18.50 -8.52 -40.99
N VAL A 37 -17.98 -7.81 -42.01
CA VAL A 37 -16.62 -7.23 -41.99
C VAL A 37 -16.44 -6.26 -40.82
N PHE A 38 -17.47 -5.48 -40.50
CA PHE A 38 -17.47 -4.57 -39.36
C PHE A 38 -17.88 -5.23 -38.02
N GLY A 39 -17.96 -6.57 -37.95
CA GLY A 39 -18.22 -7.30 -36.70
C GLY A 39 -19.64 -7.17 -36.13
N HIS A 40 -20.59 -6.63 -36.90
CA HIS A 40 -22.00 -6.51 -36.49
C HIS A 40 -22.79 -7.81 -36.75
N ARG A 41 -22.23 -8.73 -37.53
CA ARG A 41 -22.78 -10.07 -37.79
C ARG A 41 -21.64 -11.07 -37.78
N GLU A 42 -21.95 -12.32 -37.49
CA GLU A 42 -21.02 -13.43 -37.54
C GLU A 42 -21.43 -14.42 -38.63
N VAL A 43 -20.44 -15.14 -39.17
CA VAL A 43 -20.67 -16.22 -40.13
C VAL A 43 -20.33 -17.53 -39.45
N ILE A 44 -21.32 -18.40 -39.35
CA ILE A 44 -21.20 -19.70 -38.69
C ILE A 44 -21.29 -20.79 -39.75
N SER A 45 -20.37 -21.75 -39.69
CA SER A 45 -20.39 -22.94 -40.55
C SER A 45 -20.75 -24.17 -39.74
N PHE A 46 -21.90 -24.76 -40.06
CA PHE A 46 -22.37 -26.01 -39.47
C PHE A 46 -21.89 -27.17 -40.34
N LYS A 47 -21.00 -28.00 -39.79
CA LYS A 47 -20.55 -29.22 -40.43
C LYS A 47 -21.45 -30.37 -39.99
N ARG A 48 -22.09 -31.04 -40.94
CA ARG A 48 -22.87 -32.26 -40.75
C ARG A 48 -22.27 -33.37 -41.60
N ASP A 49 -22.56 -34.62 -41.26
CA ASP A 49 -22.12 -35.81 -41.99
C ASP A 49 -22.49 -35.77 -43.50
N ALA A 50 -23.58 -35.08 -43.85
CA ALA A 50 -24.08 -34.96 -45.21
C ALA A 50 -23.77 -33.60 -45.90
N GLY A 51 -22.96 -32.72 -45.29
CA GLY A 51 -22.58 -31.45 -45.92
C GLY A 51 -22.20 -30.33 -44.96
N ILE A 52 -21.70 -29.23 -45.52
CA ILE A 52 -21.33 -28.02 -44.79
C ILE A 52 -22.33 -26.92 -45.13
N VAL A 53 -22.93 -26.31 -44.11
CA VAL A 53 -23.90 -25.23 -44.26
C VAL A 53 -23.36 -23.96 -43.58
N THR A 54 -23.06 -22.94 -44.38
CA THR A 54 -22.53 -21.65 -43.88
C THR A 54 -23.63 -20.59 -43.90
N ILE A 55 -23.89 -19.96 -42.75
CA ILE A 55 -25.00 -19.03 -42.53
C ILE A 55 -24.47 -17.74 -41.90
N LEU A 56 -24.98 -16.61 -42.39
CA LEU A 56 -24.79 -15.30 -41.78
C LEU A 56 -25.83 -15.08 -40.67
N SER A 57 -25.37 -14.70 -39.47
CA SER A 57 -26.18 -14.42 -38.29
C SER A 57 -27.10 -13.20 -38.49
N GLU A 58 -28.06 -13.04 -37.59
CA GLU A 58 -28.76 -11.77 -37.40
C GLU A 58 -27.79 -10.69 -36.89
N PRO A 59 -28.07 -9.38 -37.08
CA PRO A 59 -27.19 -8.34 -36.58
C PRO A 59 -27.15 -8.43 -35.06
N LEU A 60 -25.96 -8.65 -34.52
CA LEU A 60 -25.73 -8.57 -33.09
C LEU A 60 -25.72 -7.09 -32.73
N SER A 61 -26.72 -6.66 -31.96
CA SER A 61 -26.61 -5.40 -31.24
C SER A 61 -25.50 -5.59 -30.21
N GLY A 62 -24.36 -4.93 -30.40
CA GLY A 62 -23.28 -4.93 -29.42
C GLY A 62 -23.86 -4.55 -28.06
N ILE A 63 -23.71 -5.43 -27.08
CA ILE A 63 -24.05 -5.09 -25.71
C ILE A 63 -23.01 -4.06 -25.30
N SER A 64 -23.42 -2.80 -25.20
CA SER A 64 -22.56 -1.76 -24.65
C SER A 64 -22.30 -2.11 -23.19
N PHE A 65 -21.11 -2.65 -22.92
CA PHE A 65 -20.55 -2.72 -21.58
C PHE A 65 -19.98 -1.35 -21.18
N ALA A 66 -20.73 -0.28 -21.44
CA ALA A 66 -20.42 1.02 -20.85
C ALA A 66 -20.60 0.86 -19.34
N VAL A 67 -19.48 0.73 -18.62
CA VAL A 67 -19.44 0.68 -17.17
C VAL A 67 -20.15 1.93 -16.66
N HIS A 68 -21.28 1.77 -15.98
CA HIS A 68 -21.97 2.91 -15.42
C HIS A 68 -21.14 3.41 -14.23
N GLU A 69 -20.94 4.71 -14.05
CA GLU A 69 -20.14 5.26 -12.92
C GLU A 69 -20.60 4.76 -11.54
N LYS A 70 -21.86 4.30 -11.41
CA LYS A 70 -22.41 3.71 -10.19
C LYS A 70 -22.03 2.24 -9.96
N ASP A 71 -21.51 1.57 -10.98
CA ASP A 71 -21.05 0.16 -10.93
C ASP A 71 -19.60 0.06 -10.43
N ILE A 72 -18.87 1.18 -10.38
CA ILE A 72 -17.51 1.25 -9.81
C ILE A 72 -17.65 1.56 -8.31
N PRO A 73 -17.38 0.60 -7.42
CA PRO A 73 -17.48 0.84 -5.99
C PRO A 73 -16.43 1.88 -5.56
N SER A 74 -16.87 3.12 -5.36
CA SER A 74 -16.01 4.24 -4.97
C SER A 74 -15.72 4.28 -3.47
N THR A 75 -16.38 3.45 -2.67
CA THR A 75 -16.29 3.44 -1.20
C THR A 75 -14.86 3.21 -0.71
N THR A 76 -14.15 2.21 -1.26
CA THR A 76 -12.77 1.90 -0.90
C THR A 76 -11.82 3.04 -1.27
N SER A 77 -11.99 3.59 -2.48
CA SER A 77 -11.20 4.76 -2.95
C SER A 77 -11.40 5.98 -2.06
N GLN A 78 -12.66 6.28 -1.70
CA GLN A 78 -12.99 7.39 -0.79
C GLN A 78 -12.38 7.21 0.59
N CYS A 79 -12.40 5.99 1.16
CA CYS A 79 -11.79 5.74 2.45
C CYS A 79 -10.26 5.89 2.41
N LEU A 80 -9.60 5.34 1.38
CA LEU A 80 -8.16 5.53 1.19
C LEU A 80 -7.81 7.01 1.03
N TRP A 81 -8.63 7.76 0.31
CA TRP A 81 -8.47 9.21 0.14
C TRP A 81 -8.62 9.98 1.47
N ILE A 82 -9.67 9.71 2.24
CA ILE A 82 -9.88 10.30 3.58
C ILE A 82 -8.73 9.95 4.52
N THR A 83 -8.28 8.70 4.51
CA THR A 83 -7.15 8.22 5.32
C THR A 83 -5.88 8.97 4.94
N THR A 84 -5.62 9.14 3.64
CA THR A 84 -4.48 9.92 3.14
C THR A 84 -4.54 11.36 3.66
N ILE A 85 -5.68 12.05 3.50
CA ILE A 85 -5.85 13.42 4.01
C ILE A 85 -5.61 13.52 5.51
N ALA A 86 -6.22 12.62 6.30
CA ALA A 86 -6.07 12.62 7.75
C ALA A 86 -4.60 12.43 8.17
N THR A 87 -3.90 11.47 7.56
CA THR A 87 -2.48 11.24 7.84
C THR A 87 -1.60 12.43 7.44
N THR A 88 -1.85 13.05 6.29
CA THR A 88 -1.11 14.25 5.86
C THR A 88 -1.33 15.42 6.83
N PHE A 89 -2.56 15.63 7.32
CA PHE A 89 -2.85 16.70 8.27
C PHE A 89 -2.13 16.50 9.61
N VAL A 90 -2.11 15.27 10.12
CA VAL A 90 -1.39 14.93 11.36
C VAL A 90 0.11 15.15 11.19
N LEU A 91 0.69 14.67 10.09
CA LEU A 91 2.13 14.87 9.80
C LEU A 91 2.47 16.36 9.65
N LEU A 92 1.62 17.14 8.99
CA LEU A 92 1.80 18.59 8.88
C LEU A 92 1.75 19.28 10.25
N ALA A 93 0.81 18.90 11.11
CA ALA A 93 0.70 19.46 12.46
C ALA A 93 1.96 19.16 13.29
N VAL A 94 2.49 17.93 13.20
CA VAL A 94 3.75 17.55 13.84
C VAL A 94 4.91 18.36 13.28
N ALA A 95 5.03 18.49 11.95
CA ALA A 95 6.09 19.28 11.32
C ALA A 95 6.02 20.77 11.73
N LEU A 96 4.84 21.38 11.80
CA LEU A 96 4.69 22.77 12.22
C LEU A 96 5.05 22.96 13.70
N ALA A 97 4.67 22.01 14.57
CA ALA A 97 5.04 22.06 15.98
C ALA A 97 6.57 22.00 16.16
N THR A 98 7.26 21.22 15.34
CA THR A 98 8.71 21.04 15.44
C THR A 98 9.46 22.25 14.89
N ILE A 99 8.96 22.86 13.81
CA ILE A 99 9.44 24.17 13.32
C ILE A 99 9.24 25.26 14.38
N ALA A 100 8.08 25.32 15.04
CA ALA A 100 7.80 26.31 16.06
C ALA A 100 8.76 26.18 17.26
N ILE A 101 9.06 24.95 17.68
CA ILE A 101 10.05 24.67 18.73
C ILE A 101 11.46 25.08 18.27
N TYR A 102 11.82 24.81 17.00
CA TYR A 102 13.10 25.21 16.42
C TYR A 102 13.28 26.73 16.36
N ILE A 103 12.25 27.49 16.01
CA ILE A 103 12.33 28.96 15.97
C ILE A 103 12.34 29.56 17.38
N GLY A 104 11.62 28.94 18.33
CA GLY A 104 11.48 29.44 19.70
C GLY A 104 12.69 29.21 20.60
N CYS A 105 13.53 28.21 20.29
CA CYS A 105 14.80 27.99 20.97
C CYS A 105 15.92 28.35 19.98
N GLU A 106 16.79 29.31 20.32
CA GLU A 106 17.94 29.74 19.48
C GLU A 106 18.93 28.59 19.20
N SER A 107 18.52 27.64 18.37
CA SER A 107 19.29 26.44 18.04
C SER A 107 19.91 26.62 16.67
N LYS A 108 21.24 26.55 16.62
CA LYS A 108 22.04 26.78 15.40
C LYS A 108 22.35 25.51 14.61
N SER A 109 21.81 24.35 15.01
CA SER A 109 22.22 23.09 14.40
C SER A 109 21.07 22.08 14.27
N SER A 110 20.43 22.05 13.09
CA SER A 110 20.08 20.82 12.36
C SER A 110 18.96 21.07 11.36
N TYR A 111 19.31 21.09 10.08
CA TYR A 111 18.39 21.18 8.93
C TYR A 111 17.99 19.80 8.38
N HIS A 112 18.33 18.70 9.07
CA HIS A 112 18.27 17.34 8.51
C HIS A 112 17.08 16.46 8.96
N LEU A 113 16.13 16.97 9.75
CA LEU A 113 15.25 16.09 10.55
C LEU A 113 13.74 16.19 10.24
N PHE A 114 13.34 16.23 8.96
CA PHE A 114 11.92 16.38 8.57
C PHE A 114 11.21 15.17 7.97
N PHE A 115 11.85 14.02 7.86
CA PHE A 115 11.23 12.87 7.18
C PHE A 115 10.98 11.78 8.19
N LEU A 116 9.76 11.60 8.69
CA LEU A 116 9.44 10.49 9.59
C LEU A 116 8.23 9.71 9.06
N ILE A 117 8.47 8.40 8.86
CA ILE A 117 7.54 7.30 8.68
C ILE A 117 6.98 7.21 7.24
N ALA A 118 7.53 6.36 6.37
CA ALA A 118 7.25 4.91 6.35
C ALA A 118 8.11 4.17 5.31
N PHE A 119 9.14 3.44 5.75
CA PHE A 119 10.01 2.68 4.84
C PHE A 119 9.26 1.58 4.07
N ALA A 120 8.25 0.95 4.70
CA ALA A 120 7.51 -0.15 4.08
C ALA A 120 6.68 0.33 2.87
N THR A 121 6.00 1.48 2.99
CA THR A 121 5.23 2.05 1.88
C THR A 121 6.17 2.57 0.80
N ALA A 122 7.31 3.17 1.17
CA ALA A 122 8.32 3.59 0.20
C ALA A 122 8.87 2.42 -0.61
N ILE A 123 9.21 1.29 0.03
CA ILE A 123 9.68 0.08 -0.66
C ILE A 123 8.60 -0.49 -1.57
N ILE A 124 7.33 -0.54 -1.12
CA ILE A 124 6.21 -1.01 -1.94
C ILE A 124 6.05 -0.13 -3.18
N VAL A 125 6.05 1.19 -2.99
CA VAL A 125 5.92 2.16 -4.09
C VAL A 125 7.11 2.07 -5.03
N LEU A 126 8.34 1.93 -4.52
CA LEU A 126 9.54 1.75 -5.34
C LEU A 126 9.61 0.37 -6.03
N SER A 127 8.85 -0.60 -5.54
CA SER A 127 8.69 -1.93 -6.14
C SER A 127 7.51 -2.02 -7.11
N ALA A 128 6.75 -0.93 -7.27
CA ALA A 128 5.62 -0.82 -8.17
C ALA A 128 5.91 0.14 -9.33
N SER A 129 5.39 -0.20 -10.52
CA SER A 129 5.46 0.69 -11.68
C SER A 129 4.63 1.95 -11.48
N ASN A 130 5.13 3.09 -11.92
CA ASN A 130 4.34 4.31 -12.01
C ASN A 130 3.45 4.27 -13.26
N ILE A 131 2.14 4.33 -13.08
CA ILE A 131 1.15 4.23 -14.15
C ILE A 131 0.22 5.44 -14.05
N VAL A 132 0.09 6.18 -15.15
CA VAL A 132 -0.86 7.29 -15.27
C VAL A 132 -1.98 6.88 -16.21
N PHE A 133 -3.21 7.23 -15.85
CA PHE A 133 -4.37 7.03 -16.70
C PHE A 133 -4.53 8.22 -17.65
N TYR A 134 -4.53 7.95 -18.94
CA TYR A 134 -4.74 8.94 -19.99
C TYR A 134 -6.00 8.57 -20.79
N SER A 135 -6.90 9.52 -20.99
CA SER A 135 -8.13 9.31 -21.76
C SER A 135 -8.22 10.35 -22.87
N SER A 136 -8.07 9.93 -24.12
CA SER A 136 -8.29 10.77 -25.30
C SER A 136 -9.18 10.08 -26.31
N GLY A 137 -10.10 10.83 -26.93
CA GLY A 137 -10.96 10.29 -28.00
C GLY A 137 -11.89 9.14 -27.58
N GLY A 138 -12.22 9.02 -26.30
CA GLY A 138 -13.09 7.94 -25.79
C GLY A 138 -12.38 6.61 -25.49
N LEU A 139 -11.05 6.54 -25.65
CA LEU A 139 -10.23 5.41 -25.24
C LEU A 139 -9.43 5.77 -23.99
N GLY A 140 -9.62 4.99 -22.93
CA GLY A 140 -8.80 5.06 -21.72
C GLY A 140 -7.59 4.13 -21.85
N GLN A 141 -6.39 4.68 -21.71
CA GLN A 141 -5.14 3.92 -21.73
C GLN A 141 -4.33 4.19 -20.46
N PHE A 142 -3.71 3.15 -19.92
CA PHE A 142 -2.68 3.27 -18.90
C PHE A 142 -1.31 3.42 -19.56
N GLN A 143 -0.62 4.50 -19.26
CA GLN A 143 0.72 4.77 -19.78
C GLN A 143 1.74 4.76 -18.65
N PHE A 144 2.87 4.11 -18.92
CA PHE A 144 4.02 4.16 -18.04
C PHE A 144 4.72 5.52 -18.18
N GLU A 145 4.96 6.18 -17.05
CA GLU A 145 5.72 7.42 -16.99
C GLU A 145 6.84 7.31 -15.96
N LEU A 146 8.02 7.82 -16.32
CA LEU A 146 9.15 7.91 -15.40
C LEU A 146 8.79 8.84 -14.24
N ARG A 147 9.16 8.44 -13.02
CA ARG A 147 9.01 9.29 -11.85
C ARG A 147 9.92 10.51 -11.98
N LEU A 148 9.44 11.68 -11.56
CA LEU A 148 10.26 12.88 -11.50
C LEU A 148 11.44 12.65 -10.54
N VAL A 149 12.61 13.19 -10.87
CA VAL A 149 13.84 13.02 -10.07
C VAL A 149 13.63 13.45 -8.60
N GLY A 150 12.89 14.54 -8.36
CA GLY A 150 12.57 14.99 -7.01
C GLY A 150 11.75 13.98 -6.20
N TYR A 151 10.80 13.30 -6.84
CA TYR A 151 10.05 12.21 -6.19
C TYR A 151 10.95 11.00 -5.93
N CYS A 152 11.88 10.67 -6.84
CA CYS A 152 12.84 9.59 -6.60
C CYS A 152 13.73 9.88 -5.39
N PHE A 153 14.22 11.11 -5.22
CA PHE A 153 15.01 11.49 -4.05
C PHE A 153 14.22 11.37 -2.74
N LEU A 154 12.95 11.80 -2.74
CA LEU A 154 12.06 11.68 -1.60
C LEU A 154 11.78 10.20 -1.25
N LEU A 155 11.44 9.38 -2.24
CA LEU A 155 11.22 7.95 -2.05
C LEU A 155 12.48 7.23 -1.60
N ALA A 156 13.66 7.64 -2.09
CA ALA A 156 14.94 7.12 -1.64
C ALA A 156 15.22 7.50 -0.19
N SER A 157 14.95 8.73 0.24
CA SER A 157 15.10 9.12 1.65
C SER A 157 14.11 8.39 2.55
N GLU A 158 12.87 8.17 2.11
CA GLU A 158 11.90 7.37 2.85
C GLU A 158 12.31 5.88 2.94
N ALA A 159 12.95 5.34 1.90
CA ALA A 159 13.51 3.99 1.93
C ALA A 159 14.74 3.87 2.84
N SER A 160 15.55 4.93 2.97
CA SER A 160 16.76 4.94 3.84
C SER A 160 16.47 4.68 5.31
N TRP A 161 15.24 4.92 5.77
CA TRP A 161 14.77 4.52 7.10
C TRP A 161 14.99 3.03 7.41
N LEU A 162 15.01 2.16 6.39
CA LEU A 162 15.36 0.76 6.57
C LEU A 162 16.80 0.60 7.10
N THR A 163 17.74 1.42 6.62
CA THR A 163 19.15 1.44 7.07
C THR A 163 19.26 1.94 8.49
N ASP A 164 18.46 2.92 8.87
CA ASP A 164 18.49 3.47 10.22
C ASP A 164 17.92 2.46 11.22
N VAL A 165 16.78 1.82 10.91
CA VAL A 165 16.20 0.76 11.76
C VAL A 165 17.12 -0.44 11.91
N THR A 166 17.77 -0.88 10.82
CA THR A 166 18.73 -1.99 10.88
C THR A 166 19.99 -1.64 11.65
N THR A 167 20.45 -0.39 11.56
CA THR A 167 21.56 0.13 12.36
C THR A 167 21.21 0.21 13.84
N ASP A 168 20.00 0.64 14.19
CA ASP A 168 19.52 0.67 15.57
C ASP A 168 19.49 -0.74 16.19
N ILE A 169 19.08 -1.76 15.43
CA ILE A 169 19.12 -3.17 15.87
C ILE A 169 20.57 -3.64 16.05
N LEU A 170 21.45 -3.28 15.11
CA LEU A 170 22.85 -3.70 15.15
C LEU A 170 23.65 -2.97 16.24
N LEU A 171 23.22 -1.80 16.68
CA LEU A 171 23.92 -1.01 17.71
C LEU A 171 24.15 -1.82 18.99
N VAL A 172 23.25 -2.74 19.34
CA VAL A 172 23.42 -3.69 20.47
C VAL A 172 24.73 -4.50 20.36
N PHE A 173 25.19 -4.77 19.14
CA PHE A 173 26.40 -5.54 18.85
C PHE A 173 27.59 -4.67 18.41
N THR A 174 27.35 -3.45 17.91
CA THR A 174 28.37 -2.62 17.26
C THR A 174 28.53 -1.23 17.90
N GLU A 175 28.25 -1.08 19.20
CA GLU A 175 28.33 0.20 19.94
C GLU A 175 29.57 1.04 19.57
N ASP A 176 30.75 0.43 19.56
CA ASP A 176 32.03 1.13 19.39
C ASP A 176 32.27 1.70 17.97
N ILE A 177 31.64 1.13 16.93
CA ILE A 177 31.88 1.51 15.53
C ILE A 177 30.71 2.28 14.90
N THR A 178 29.61 2.47 15.62
CA THR A 178 28.35 3.00 15.10
C THR A 178 28.46 4.40 14.49
N LEU A 179 29.25 5.29 15.09
CA LEU A 179 29.46 6.67 14.62
C LEU A 179 30.03 6.75 13.19
N VAL A 180 30.91 5.81 12.83
CA VAL A 180 31.49 5.73 11.49
C VAL A 180 30.62 4.85 10.57
N GLN A 181 30.07 3.77 11.12
CA GLN A 181 29.26 2.81 10.36
C GLN A 181 28.00 3.46 9.79
N ALA A 182 27.23 4.21 10.59
CA ALA A 182 25.92 4.73 10.21
C ALA A 182 25.93 5.65 8.97
N PRO A 183 26.76 6.72 8.91
CA PRO A 183 26.84 7.57 7.71
C PRO A 183 27.40 6.80 6.50
N LEU A 184 28.33 5.87 6.75
CA LEU A 184 28.95 5.06 5.71
C LEU A 184 28.00 4.00 5.12
N SER A 185 26.96 3.57 5.84
CA SER A 185 25.91 2.71 5.28
C SER A 185 24.76 3.48 4.65
N SER A 186 24.37 4.63 5.22
CA SER A 186 23.17 5.37 4.81
C SER A 186 23.34 6.09 3.47
N LEU A 187 24.46 6.79 3.26
CA LEU A 187 24.71 7.52 2.00
C LEU A 187 24.83 6.59 0.77
N PRO A 188 25.60 5.47 0.82
CA PRO A 188 25.70 4.57 -0.32
C PRO A 188 24.39 3.86 -0.61
N PHE A 189 23.60 3.51 0.41
CA PHE A 189 22.29 2.90 0.22
C PHE A 189 21.33 3.87 -0.49
N TRP A 190 21.26 5.12 -0.03
CA TRP A 190 20.44 6.16 -0.68
C TRP A 190 20.83 6.35 -2.16
N LEU A 191 22.13 6.46 -2.43
CA LEU A 191 22.64 6.54 -3.81
C LEU A 191 22.29 5.30 -4.63
N ALA A 192 22.44 4.10 -4.07
CA ALA A 192 22.10 2.85 -4.73
C ALA A 192 20.62 2.80 -5.12
N ILE A 193 19.70 3.25 -4.25
CA ILE A 193 18.27 3.36 -4.55
C ILE A 193 18.01 4.33 -5.71
N VAL A 194 18.61 5.52 -5.67
CA VAL A 194 18.49 6.54 -6.72
C VAL A 194 18.98 6.00 -8.07
N PHE A 195 20.12 5.33 -8.09
CA PHE A 195 20.67 4.71 -9.29
C PHE A 195 19.79 3.55 -9.79
N LEU A 196 19.31 2.70 -8.88
CA LEU A 196 18.47 1.57 -9.21
C LEU A 196 17.16 2.04 -9.89
N GLU A 197 16.55 3.12 -9.40
CA GLU A 197 15.33 3.69 -9.99
C GLU A 197 15.61 4.41 -11.32
N SER A 198 16.75 5.10 -11.44
CA SER A 198 17.12 5.83 -12.65
C SER A 198 17.48 4.91 -13.82
N PHE A 199 18.22 3.82 -13.56
CA PHE A 199 18.68 2.91 -14.62
C PHE A 199 17.75 1.73 -14.88
N SER A 200 16.96 1.32 -13.88
CA SER A 200 16.11 0.13 -13.99
C SER A 200 14.71 0.37 -13.39
N PRO A 201 13.91 1.30 -13.94
CA PRO A 201 12.56 1.55 -13.47
C PRO A 201 11.63 0.37 -13.80
N ILE A 202 10.72 0.04 -12.90
CA ILE A 202 9.79 -1.08 -13.07
C ILE A 202 8.68 -0.69 -14.04
N ARG A 203 8.45 -1.53 -15.04
CA ARG A 203 7.35 -1.39 -16.00
C ARG A 203 6.27 -2.41 -15.68
N ALA A 204 5.01 -1.98 -15.67
CA ALA A 204 3.89 -2.91 -15.59
C ALA A 204 3.90 -3.81 -16.82
N THR A 205 3.70 -5.11 -16.62
CA THR A 205 3.53 -6.07 -17.70
C THR A 205 2.13 -6.64 -17.62
N ALA A 206 1.43 -6.64 -18.75
CA ALA A 206 0.12 -7.26 -18.87
C ALA A 206 0.23 -8.39 -19.89
N SER A 207 -0.01 -9.63 -19.44
CA SER A 207 -0.10 -10.79 -20.32
C SER A 207 -1.56 -11.10 -20.55
N VAL A 208 -2.02 -10.97 -21.80
CA VAL A 208 -3.38 -11.34 -22.20
C VAL A 208 -3.34 -12.80 -22.65
N GLU A 209 -3.89 -13.68 -21.82
CA GLU A 209 -4.09 -15.07 -22.17
C GLU A 209 -5.56 -15.40 -21.95
N GLN A 210 -6.31 -15.46 -23.05
CA GLN A 210 -7.73 -15.75 -23.04
C GLN A 210 -7.92 -17.27 -22.99
N SER A 211 -8.20 -17.78 -21.79
CA SER A 211 -8.59 -19.17 -21.59
C SER A 211 -10.01 -19.19 -21.03
N CYS A 212 -10.96 -19.68 -21.83
CA CYS A 212 -12.35 -19.82 -21.43
C CYS A 212 -12.62 -21.30 -21.19
N ALA A 213 -12.96 -21.64 -19.95
CA ALA A 213 -13.46 -22.96 -19.61
C ALA A 213 -14.98 -22.90 -19.48
N SER A 214 -15.69 -23.79 -20.18
CA SER A 214 -17.12 -24.00 -19.93
C SER A 214 -17.28 -24.95 -18.75
N ILE A 215 -17.56 -24.40 -17.57
CA ILE A 215 -17.90 -25.19 -16.39
C ILE A 215 -19.42 -25.24 -16.32
N ASN A 216 -20.00 -26.25 -16.98
CA ASN A 216 -21.44 -26.35 -17.31
C ASN A 216 -21.88 -25.24 -18.27
N MET A 217 -22.01 -25.57 -19.56
CA MET A 217 -22.42 -24.62 -20.62
C MET A 217 -23.73 -23.86 -20.32
N ASP A 218 -24.55 -24.40 -19.43
CA ASP A 218 -25.88 -23.89 -19.08
C ASP A 218 -25.85 -22.82 -17.98
N LYS A 219 -24.71 -22.66 -17.31
CA LYS A 219 -24.54 -21.76 -16.16
C LYS A 219 -23.55 -20.66 -16.48
N ASP A 220 -22.26 -20.98 -16.64
CA ASP A 220 -21.21 -19.96 -16.64
C ASP A 220 -20.06 -20.33 -17.60
N LEU A 221 -19.51 -19.32 -18.29
CA LEU A 221 -18.23 -19.39 -19.00
C LEU A 221 -17.20 -18.63 -18.18
N THR A 222 -16.27 -19.34 -17.54
CA THR A 222 -15.18 -18.69 -16.79
C THR A 222 -14.05 -18.40 -17.76
N CYS A 223 -13.92 -17.13 -18.15
CA CYS A 223 -12.84 -16.67 -19.00
C CYS A 223 -11.79 -15.94 -18.15
N THR A 224 -10.58 -16.48 -18.09
CA THR A 224 -9.42 -15.69 -17.65
C THR A 224 -8.96 -14.87 -18.84
N SER A 225 -8.99 -13.54 -18.75
CA SER A 225 -8.62 -12.65 -19.87
C SER A 225 -7.16 -12.17 -19.82
N GLY A 226 -6.45 -12.41 -18.71
CA GLY A 226 -5.04 -12.08 -18.57
C GLY A 226 -4.64 -11.80 -17.13
N VAL A 227 -3.34 -11.57 -16.93
CA VAL A 227 -2.75 -11.19 -15.64
C VAL A 227 -2.00 -9.88 -15.82
N VAL A 228 -2.24 -8.92 -14.92
CA VAL A 228 -1.50 -7.65 -14.86
C VAL A 228 -0.54 -7.70 -13.69
N ASN A 229 0.76 -7.67 -14.00
CA ASN A 229 1.82 -7.61 -13.00
C ASN A 229 2.32 -6.16 -12.89
N VAL A 230 1.97 -5.50 -11.79
CA VAL A 230 2.30 -4.10 -11.50
C VAL A 230 3.69 -3.96 -10.86
N GLY A 231 4.21 -5.02 -10.23
CA GLY A 231 5.47 -4.95 -9.50
C GLY A 231 5.95 -6.31 -9.01
N PRO A 232 7.17 -6.74 -9.36
CA PRO A 232 7.70 -8.02 -8.90
C PRO A 232 8.22 -7.93 -7.46
N LEU A 233 7.88 -8.93 -6.63
CA LEU A 233 8.44 -9.09 -5.27
C LEU A 233 9.97 -9.14 -5.26
N ASN A 234 10.58 -9.60 -6.35
CA ASN A 234 12.03 -9.64 -6.54
C ASN A 234 12.68 -8.27 -6.36
N ARG A 235 12.03 -7.17 -6.75
CA ARG A 235 12.58 -5.82 -6.56
C ARG A 235 12.69 -5.46 -5.09
N ALA A 236 11.65 -5.74 -4.30
CA ALA A 236 11.66 -5.48 -2.86
C ALA A 236 12.79 -6.26 -2.17
N LEU A 237 13.01 -7.52 -2.58
CA LEU A 237 14.12 -8.34 -2.08
C LEU A 237 15.48 -7.77 -2.46
N VAL A 238 15.65 -7.25 -3.69
CA VAL A 238 16.89 -6.57 -4.11
C VAL A 238 17.15 -5.32 -3.26
N ILE A 239 16.12 -4.53 -2.96
CA ILE A 239 16.25 -3.33 -2.10
C ILE A 239 16.71 -3.72 -0.70
N VAL A 240 16.08 -4.73 -0.09
CA VAL A 240 16.48 -5.25 1.23
C VAL A 240 17.89 -5.85 1.17
N GLY A 241 18.24 -6.57 0.11
CA GLY A 241 19.59 -7.10 -0.10
C GLY A 241 20.65 -6.01 -0.22
N LEU A 242 20.37 -4.93 -0.97
CA LEU A 242 21.26 -3.78 -1.09
C LEU A 242 21.49 -3.10 0.26
N ASN A 243 20.43 -2.94 1.06
CA ASN A 243 20.54 -2.41 2.41
C ASN A 243 21.51 -3.23 3.27
N LEU A 244 21.33 -4.55 3.33
CA LEU A 244 22.20 -5.45 4.08
C LEU A 244 23.65 -5.41 3.57
N MET A 245 23.85 -5.37 2.25
CA MET A 245 25.19 -5.29 1.66
C MET A 245 25.91 -3.99 2.01
N CYS A 246 25.25 -2.84 1.89
CA CYS A 246 25.81 -1.54 2.30
C CYS A 246 26.18 -1.55 3.80
N LEU A 247 25.33 -2.13 4.63
CA LEU A 247 25.55 -2.24 6.07
C LEU A 247 26.74 -3.16 6.41
N ILE A 248 26.85 -4.34 5.78
CA ILE A 248 28.00 -5.24 5.96
C ILE A 248 29.30 -4.54 5.54
N ILE A 249 29.33 -3.92 4.36
CA ILE A 249 30.53 -3.21 3.87
C ILE A 249 30.91 -2.08 4.84
N ALA A 250 29.94 -1.29 5.30
CA ALA A 250 30.17 -0.21 6.24
C ALA A 250 30.72 -0.74 7.58
N THR A 251 30.20 -1.85 8.10
CA THR A 251 30.73 -2.46 9.35
C THR A 251 32.16 -2.97 9.19
N VAL A 252 32.52 -3.58 8.06
CA VAL A 252 33.88 -4.05 7.78
C VAL A 252 34.83 -2.87 7.69
N LEU A 253 34.48 -1.84 6.93
CA LEU A 253 35.28 -0.63 6.80
C LEU A 253 35.43 0.09 8.14
N ALA A 254 34.35 0.24 8.91
CA ALA A 254 34.42 0.86 10.22
C ALA A 254 35.33 0.08 11.18
N LYS A 255 35.29 -1.26 11.17
CA LYS A 255 36.22 -2.11 11.96
C LYS A 255 37.67 -1.96 11.51
N LEU A 256 37.93 -1.79 10.22
CA LEU A 256 39.29 -1.57 9.69
C LEU A 256 39.83 -0.18 10.05
N TYR A 257 38.96 0.82 10.12
CA TYR A 257 39.32 2.20 10.44
C TYR A 257 39.44 2.47 11.96
N HIS A 258 38.86 1.64 12.82
CA HIS A 258 38.73 1.96 14.23
C HIS A 258 40.00 1.67 15.06
N ILE A 259 40.89 2.67 15.13
CA ILE A 259 41.87 2.88 16.20
C ILE A 259 41.37 4.08 17.03
N GLN A 260 40.93 3.82 18.27
CA GLN A 260 40.71 4.81 19.35
C GLN A 260 39.59 5.86 19.21
N HIS A 261 38.33 5.49 19.48
CA HIS A 261 37.35 6.44 19.99
C HIS A 261 36.88 6.04 21.40
N GLU A 262 36.84 7.02 22.30
CA GLU A 262 36.30 6.87 23.65
C GLU A 262 34.77 6.76 23.61
N LYS A 263 34.25 5.81 24.39
CA LYS A 263 32.83 5.50 24.51
C LYS A 263 32.07 6.69 25.09
N SER A 264 31.28 7.40 24.26
CA SER A 264 30.32 8.39 24.75
C SER A 264 29.10 7.66 25.32
N MET A 265 29.03 7.57 26.64
CA MET A 265 28.01 6.81 27.36
C MET A 265 26.75 7.65 27.54
N MET A 266 25.84 7.62 26.56
CA MET A 266 24.59 8.37 26.60
C MET A 266 23.38 7.50 26.26
N ASN A 267 22.96 6.66 27.21
CA ASN A 267 21.94 5.61 27.02
C ASN A 267 20.48 6.10 26.94
N MET A 268 20.23 7.42 26.90
CA MET A 268 18.86 7.98 26.86
C MET A 268 18.43 8.49 25.49
N LEU A 269 19.33 8.57 24.52
CA LEU A 269 18.96 9.01 23.16
C LEU A 269 18.73 7.80 22.24
N PRO A 270 17.84 7.94 21.23
CA PRO A 270 17.75 6.94 20.17
C PRO A 270 19.10 6.73 19.49
N ALA A 271 19.38 5.48 19.14
CA ALA A 271 20.61 5.04 18.49
C ALA A 271 20.95 5.86 17.22
N SER A 272 19.96 6.11 16.37
CA SER A 272 20.07 7.03 15.23
C SER A 272 20.53 8.45 15.58
N ALA A 273 20.03 9.07 16.64
CA ALA A 273 20.46 10.42 17.04
C ALA A 273 21.91 10.43 17.57
N LEU A 274 22.30 9.37 18.28
CA LEU A 274 23.70 9.20 18.73
C LEU A 274 24.63 8.98 17.54
N ALA A 275 24.20 8.20 16.55
CA ALA A 275 25.00 7.85 15.39
C ALA A 275 25.21 9.01 14.40
N PHE A 276 24.21 9.88 14.20
CA PHE A 276 24.26 10.96 13.20
C PHE A 276 24.55 12.36 13.75
N CYS A 277 24.15 12.67 14.99
CA CYS A 277 24.27 14.02 15.52
C CYS A 277 25.45 14.23 16.48
N SER A 278 26.12 13.15 16.94
CA SER A 278 27.24 13.19 17.89
C SER A 278 27.14 14.32 18.93
N PRO A 279 26.09 14.34 19.78
CA PRO A 279 25.88 15.43 20.72
C PRO A 279 27.03 15.50 21.73
N ASN A 280 27.79 16.58 21.70
CA ASN A 280 28.81 16.86 22.71
C ASN A 280 28.14 17.47 23.95
N GLY A 281 28.07 16.73 25.06
CA GLY A 281 27.62 17.24 26.36
C GLY A 281 26.56 16.37 27.05
N SER A 282 25.89 16.94 28.07
CA SER A 282 24.87 16.23 28.85
C SER A 282 23.48 16.34 28.21
N VAL A 283 22.51 15.55 28.67
CA VAL A 283 21.11 15.55 28.14
C VAL A 283 20.50 16.97 28.15
N TRP A 284 20.99 17.84 29.03
CA TRP A 284 20.54 19.21 29.23
C TRP A 284 21.10 20.19 28.20
N THR A 285 22.26 19.90 27.58
CA THR A 285 22.95 20.79 26.63
C THR A 285 22.62 20.50 25.17
N ILE A 286 21.91 19.40 24.88
CA ILE A 286 21.50 19.06 23.51
C ILE A 286 20.54 20.12 22.96
N ASP A 287 20.60 20.38 21.65
CA ASP A 287 19.67 21.27 20.96
C ASP A 287 18.21 20.84 21.16
N ALA A 288 17.33 21.81 21.43
CA ALA A 288 15.91 21.55 21.72
C ALA A 288 15.16 20.86 20.56
N SER A 289 15.60 21.12 19.31
CA SER A 289 15.08 20.50 18.10
C SER A 289 15.39 19.00 18.03
N ILE A 290 16.66 18.64 18.26
CA ILE A 290 17.13 17.25 18.31
C ILE A 290 16.44 16.51 19.46
N ALA A 291 16.35 17.14 20.64
CA ALA A 291 15.64 16.59 21.79
C ALA A 291 14.16 16.31 21.46
N SER A 292 13.44 17.28 20.87
CA SER A 292 12.04 17.12 20.48
C SER A 292 11.83 15.97 19.48
N MET A 293 12.69 15.85 18.46
CA MET A 293 12.69 14.72 17.51
C MET A 293 12.98 13.37 18.17
N CYS A 294 13.80 13.37 19.21
CA CYS A 294 14.05 12.18 20.01
C CYS A 294 12.91 11.83 20.98
N GLY A 295 11.83 12.62 21.01
CA GLY A 295 10.72 12.46 21.95
C GLY A 295 10.99 13.06 23.34
N ILE A 296 12.01 13.90 23.48
CA ILE A 296 12.46 14.52 24.73
C ILE A 296 12.01 15.98 24.75
N PHE A 297 11.03 16.30 25.59
CA PHE A 297 10.48 17.65 25.72
C PHE A 297 10.95 18.30 27.02
N ARG A 298 11.45 19.53 26.91
CA ARG A 298 11.87 20.34 28.06
C ARG A 298 10.77 21.33 28.41
N TYR A 299 10.41 21.41 29.67
CA TYR A 299 9.50 22.45 30.15
C TYR A 299 9.96 22.97 31.52
N TYR A 300 9.62 24.23 31.80
CA TYR A 300 9.92 24.87 33.06
C TYR A 300 8.67 24.86 33.94
N HIS A 301 8.79 24.30 35.14
CA HIS A 301 7.71 24.31 36.13
C HIS A 301 8.26 24.67 37.51
N ASN A 302 7.70 25.71 38.13
CA ASN A 302 8.13 26.22 39.44
C ASN A 302 9.64 26.52 39.57
N GLY A 303 10.25 27.06 38.50
CA GLY A 303 11.67 27.43 38.51
C GLY A 303 12.66 26.27 38.37
N VAL A 304 12.17 25.03 38.16
CA VAL A 304 13.01 23.86 37.91
C VAL A 304 12.79 23.35 36.49
N GLN A 305 13.88 23.05 35.78
CA GLN A 305 13.82 22.49 34.44
C GLN A 305 13.48 20.98 34.53
N GLN A 306 12.41 20.58 33.87
CA GLN A 306 11.96 19.19 33.80
C GLN A 306 12.05 18.68 32.37
N ILE A 307 12.40 17.41 32.23
CA ILE A 307 12.49 16.71 30.95
C ILE A 307 11.44 15.61 30.93
N LEU A 308 10.56 15.64 29.93
CA LEU A 308 9.63 14.57 29.62
C LEU A 308 10.21 13.71 28.49
N ASP A 309 10.47 12.44 28.79
CA ASP A 309 10.77 11.43 27.76
C ASP A 309 9.46 10.74 27.37
N THR A 310 9.00 10.97 26.14
CA THR A 310 7.76 10.37 25.63
C THR A 310 7.87 8.89 25.31
N LYS A 311 9.08 8.34 25.16
CA LYS A 311 9.28 6.90 24.93
C LYS A 311 9.10 6.13 26.22
N LEU A 312 9.70 6.64 27.30
CA LEU A 312 9.59 6.05 28.63
C LEU A 312 8.33 6.51 29.37
N TRP A 313 7.67 7.59 28.92
CA TRP A 313 6.59 8.27 29.64
C TRP A 313 7.00 8.70 31.05
N ILE A 314 8.26 9.10 31.24
CA ILE A 314 8.82 9.50 32.53
C ILE A 314 9.21 10.99 32.48
N ILE A 315 8.96 11.67 33.59
CA ILE A 315 9.44 13.04 33.82
C ILE A 315 10.66 12.97 34.73
N PHE A 316 11.75 13.57 34.28
CA PHE A 316 13.01 13.68 35.00
C PHE A 316 13.26 15.11 35.46
N THR A 317 13.85 15.26 36.64
CA THR A 317 14.28 16.55 37.18
C THR A 317 15.81 16.64 37.20
N GLU A 318 16.37 17.84 37.07
CA GLU A 318 17.83 18.09 37.07
C GLU A 318 18.57 17.42 38.25
N HIS A 319 17.98 17.47 39.45
CA HIS A 319 18.54 16.84 40.64
C HIS A 319 18.56 15.30 40.62
N GLU A 320 17.77 14.66 39.77
CA GLU A 320 17.67 13.19 39.67
C GLU A 320 18.69 12.58 38.69
N LEU A 321 19.24 13.39 37.77
CA LEU A 321 20.21 12.97 36.74
C LEU A 321 21.65 13.42 37.00
N SER A 322 21.93 14.06 38.15
CA SER A 322 23.30 14.43 38.51
C SER A 322 24.16 13.18 38.71
N PRO A 323 25.28 13.01 37.98
CA PRO A 323 26.18 11.88 38.20
C PRO A 323 26.76 12.00 39.61
N ILE A 324 26.45 11.04 40.49
CA ILE A 324 27.17 10.92 41.75
C ILE A 324 28.56 10.38 41.39
N GLU A 325 29.59 11.22 41.51
CA GLU A 325 30.99 10.80 41.48
C GLU A 325 31.24 9.82 42.64
N THR A 326 30.96 8.53 42.44
CA THR A 326 31.48 7.50 43.33
C THR A 326 32.89 7.17 42.87
N ARG A 327 33.89 7.68 43.60
CA ARG A 327 35.30 7.25 43.46
C ARG A 327 35.40 5.77 43.81
N ILE A 328 35.25 4.91 42.81
CA ILE A 328 35.74 3.55 42.84
C ILE A 328 36.64 3.37 41.61
N THR A 329 37.93 3.16 41.88
CA THR A 329 39.01 2.86 40.94
C THR A 329 38.76 1.59 40.12
N PRO A 330 39.60 1.31 39.10
CA PRO A 330 39.55 1.76 37.71
C PRO A 330 38.73 0.75 36.87
N ARG A 331 37.41 0.83 36.92
CA ARG A 331 36.54 0.24 35.88
C ARG A 331 35.26 1.05 35.90
N LEU A 332 35.31 2.16 35.18
CA LEU A 332 34.32 3.21 35.29
C LEU A 332 33.11 2.87 34.43
N ASP A 333 32.32 1.90 34.90
CA ASP A 333 30.94 1.76 34.46
C ASP A 333 30.14 2.83 35.18
N TYR A 334 29.83 3.93 34.48
CA TYR A 334 28.98 5.00 35.00
C TYR A 334 27.55 4.46 35.14
N VAL A 335 27.26 3.77 36.25
CA VAL A 335 25.89 3.38 36.58
C VAL A 335 25.17 4.63 37.05
N LEU A 336 24.30 5.17 36.20
CA LEU A 336 23.46 6.33 36.50
C LEU A 336 22.40 5.90 37.53
N THR A 337 22.76 5.91 38.81
CA THR A 337 21.83 5.60 39.90
C THR A 337 20.92 6.79 40.16
N ILE A 338 19.68 6.68 39.68
CA ILE A 338 18.61 7.66 39.90
C ILE A 338 18.14 7.53 41.36
N ASN A 339 18.60 8.43 42.23
CA ASN A 339 18.07 8.56 43.59
C ASN A 339 16.65 9.14 43.53
N SER A 340 15.67 8.24 43.44
CA SER A 340 14.25 8.59 43.41
C SER A 340 13.63 8.43 44.80
N THR A 341 12.86 9.43 45.24
CA THR A 341 12.10 9.33 46.50
C THR A 341 11.00 8.27 46.35
N LEU A 342 10.62 7.57 47.44
CA LEU A 342 9.59 6.51 47.42
C LEU A 342 8.25 6.98 46.82
N ALA A 343 7.88 8.25 47.03
CA ALA A 343 6.68 8.85 46.45
C ALA A 343 6.80 9.05 44.92
N GLN A 344 7.98 9.47 44.45
CA GLN A 344 8.29 9.63 43.03
C GLN A 344 8.34 8.27 42.32
N GLN A 345 8.95 7.24 42.93
CA GLN A 345 8.95 5.87 42.41
C GLN A 345 7.54 5.31 42.25
N ARG A 346 6.66 5.51 43.25
CA ARG A 346 5.26 5.08 43.13
C ARG A 346 4.52 5.81 42.01
N LYS A 347 4.77 7.12 41.85
CA LYS A 347 4.19 7.92 40.76
C LYS A 347 4.67 7.43 39.39
N GLN A 348 5.97 7.14 39.25
CA GLN A 348 6.57 6.60 38.01
C GLN A 348 6.06 5.19 37.70
N GLN A 349 5.98 4.30 38.69
CA GLN A 349 5.39 2.96 38.54
C GLN A 349 3.91 3.04 38.13
N PHE A 350 3.15 3.96 38.71
CA PHE A 350 1.76 4.19 38.32
C PHE A 350 1.64 4.69 36.88
N MET A 351 2.47 5.67 36.47
CA MET A 351 2.51 6.17 35.08
C MET A 351 2.88 5.07 34.09
N LEU A 352 3.88 4.24 34.40
CA LEU A 352 4.28 3.09 33.59
C LEU A 352 3.15 2.06 33.46
N LEU A 353 2.48 1.72 34.57
CA LEU A 353 1.35 0.79 34.55
C LEU A 353 0.18 1.35 33.73
N ALA A 354 -0.11 2.64 33.87
CA ALA A 354 -1.15 3.32 33.10
C ALA A 354 -0.82 3.35 31.60
N GLY A 355 0.44 3.62 31.23
CA GLY A 355 0.93 3.57 29.86
C GLY A 355 0.83 2.16 29.26
N LEU A 356 1.25 1.13 30.01
CA LEU A 356 1.12 -0.27 29.61
C LEU A 356 -0.35 -0.67 29.42
N LEU A 357 -1.23 -0.27 30.34
CA LEU A 357 -2.67 -0.55 30.24
C LEU A 357 -3.28 0.14 29.03
N CYS A 358 -2.87 1.37 28.72
CA CYS A 358 -3.28 2.10 27.52
C CYS A 358 -2.83 1.37 26.24
N PHE A 359 -1.57 0.92 26.20
CA PHE A 359 -1.05 0.15 25.07
C PHE A 359 -1.84 -1.15 24.86
N ILE A 360 -2.06 -1.94 25.92
CA ILE A 360 -2.86 -3.17 25.85
C ILE A 360 -4.27 -2.88 25.36
N ARG A 361 -4.94 -1.84 25.92
CA ARG A 361 -6.29 -1.44 25.50
C ARG A 361 -6.34 -1.01 24.04
N THR A 362 -5.29 -0.34 23.55
CA THR A 362 -5.21 0.09 22.15
C THR A 362 -5.05 -1.11 21.23
N VAL A 363 -4.16 -2.05 21.55
CA VAL A 363 -3.97 -3.29 20.78
C VAL A 363 -5.27 -4.13 20.76
N VAL A 364 -5.88 -4.35 21.92
CA VAL A 364 -7.14 -5.10 22.03
C VAL A 364 -8.27 -4.37 21.30
N GLY A 365 -8.34 -3.04 21.40
CA GLY A 365 -9.29 -2.21 20.68
C GLY A 365 -9.14 -2.33 19.18
N SER A 366 -7.91 -2.25 18.65
CA SER A 366 -7.61 -2.42 17.23
C SER A 366 -7.98 -3.81 16.73
N ILE A 367 -7.60 -4.87 17.45
CA ILE A 367 -7.95 -6.25 17.06
C ILE A 367 -9.47 -6.46 17.10
N SER A 368 -10.14 -5.97 18.15
CA SER A 368 -11.60 -6.08 18.28
C SER A 368 -12.32 -5.32 17.17
N TYR A 369 -11.82 -4.13 16.82
CA TYR A 369 -12.36 -3.34 15.72
C TYR A 369 -12.20 -4.06 14.38
N ILE A 370 -11.02 -4.62 14.08
CA ILE A 370 -10.80 -5.39 12.83
C ILE A 370 -11.76 -6.57 12.75
N ARG A 371 -11.95 -7.31 13.86
CA ARG A 371 -12.90 -8.44 13.93
C ARG A 371 -14.34 -7.99 13.73
N LEU A 372 -14.73 -6.85 14.26
CA LEU A 372 -16.07 -6.29 14.07
C LEU A 372 -16.27 -5.78 12.64
N ALA A 373 -15.25 -5.14 12.08
CA ALA A 373 -15.28 -4.54 10.76
C ALA A 373 -15.28 -5.58 9.62
N ASP A 374 -14.79 -6.80 9.88
CA ASP A 374 -14.88 -7.94 8.95
C ASP A 374 -16.31 -8.19 8.44
N VAL A 375 -17.32 -7.94 9.29
CA VAL A 375 -18.75 -8.06 8.94
C VAL A 375 -19.19 -7.05 7.87
N ASN A 376 -18.46 -5.94 7.74
CA ASN A 376 -18.68 -4.92 6.72
C ASN A 376 -17.76 -5.13 5.52
N PHE A 377 -16.53 -5.63 5.69
CA PHE A 377 -15.56 -5.81 4.60
C PHE A 377 -15.82 -7.00 3.67
N GLY A 378 -16.94 -7.71 3.83
CA GLY A 378 -17.27 -8.89 3.01
C GLY A 378 -17.46 -8.63 1.50
N PHE A 379 -17.55 -7.37 1.07
CA PHE A 379 -17.65 -6.94 -0.32
C PHE A 379 -17.45 -5.42 -0.49
N ASP A 380 -17.20 -4.96 -1.71
CA ASP A 380 -16.73 -3.58 -2.01
C ASP A 380 -17.70 -2.43 -1.65
N PHE A 381 -18.98 -2.71 -1.36
CA PHE A 381 -19.94 -1.68 -0.92
C PHE A 381 -20.15 -1.59 0.60
N TRP A 382 -19.46 -2.43 1.38
CA TRP A 382 -19.41 -2.36 2.84
C TRP A 382 -20.75 -2.51 3.61
N TRP A 383 -21.76 -3.18 3.04
CA TRP A 383 -22.99 -3.49 3.80
C TRP A 383 -22.75 -4.55 4.88
N ALA A 384 -23.15 -4.20 6.10
CA ALA A 384 -23.10 -5.13 7.21
C ALA A 384 -23.88 -6.42 6.89
N LYS A 385 -23.25 -7.58 7.12
CA LYS A 385 -23.87 -8.92 7.04
C LYS A 385 -24.36 -9.33 5.64
N PHE A 386 -23.93 -8.65 4.59
CA PHE A 386 -24.28 -9.05 3.23
C PHE A 386 -23.41 -10.23 2.79
N ASN A 387 -24.06 -11.36 2.49
CA ASN A 387 -23.38 -12.57 2.08
C ASN A 387 -23.05 -12.53 0.57
N SER A 388 -21.77 -12.30 0.24
CA SER A 388 -21.27 -12.26 -1.14
C SER A 388 -21.27 -13.63 -1.81
N THR A 389 -21.14 -14.73 -1.08
CA THR A 389 -21.15 -16.08 -1.68
C THR A 389 -22.54 -16.64 -1.94
N GLY A 390 -23.59 -16.10 -1.28
CA GLY A 390 -24.97 -16.58 -1.41
C GLY A 390 -25.94 -15.56 -2.04
N THR A 391 -26.14 -14.41 -1.39
CA THR A 391 -27.14 -13.44 -1.85
C THR A 391 -26.71 -12.72 -3.12
N LEU A 392 -25.43 -12.34 -3.22
CA LEU A 392 -24.89 -11.69 -4.42
C LEU A 392 -24.89 -12.63 -5.62
N THR A 393 -24.46 -13.88 -5.44
CA THR A 393 -24.50 -14.93 -6.47
C THR A 393 -25.94 -15.24 -6.88
N PHE A 394 -26.89 -15.31 -5.93
CA PHE A 394 -28.30 -15.46 -6.26
C PHE A 394 -28.82 -14.28 -7.12
N ILE A 395 -28.54 -13.04 -6.71
CA ILE A 395 -28.98 -11.84 -7.46
C ILE A 395 -28.33 -11.80 -8.84
N ALA A 396 -27.04 -12.13 -8.95
CA ALA A 396 -26.33 -12.19 -10.22
C ALA A 396 -26.91 -13.27 -11.15
N ASN A 397 -27.09 -14.50 -10.64
CA ASN A 397 -27.69 -15.60 -11.37
C ASN A 397 -29.12 -15.31 -11.80
N TRP A 398 -29.91 -14.67 -10.93
CA TRP A 398 -31.25 -14.20 -11.25
C TRP A 398 -31.19 -13.17 -12.38
N TYR A 399 -30.34 -12.16 -12.24
CA TYR A 399 -30.19 -11.11 -13.24
C TYR A 399 -29.77 -11.67 -14.61
N ASP A 400 -28.76 -12.53 -14.65
CA ASP A 400 -28.27 -13.14 -15.90
C ASP A 400 -29.33 -14.04 -16.54
N LYS A 401 -30.00 -14.88 -15.74
CA LYS A 401 -31.08 -15.75 -16.23
C LYS A 401 -32.24 -14.96 -16.83
N TYR A 402 -32.64 -13.82 -16.26
CA TYR A 402 -33.77 -13.05 -16.79
C TYR A 402 -33.36 -12.04 -17.87
N ARG A 403 -32.10 -11.58 -17.90
CA ARG A 403 -31.58 -10.69 -18.94
C ARG A 403 -31.39 -11.40 -20.28
N ILE A 404 -30.96 -12.66 -20.28
CA ILE A 404 -30.74 -13.44 -21.52
C ILE A 404 -32.07 -13.84 -22.17
N PHE A 405 -33.13 -14.06 -21.38
CA PHE A 405 -34.37 -14.70 -21.88
C PHE A 405 -35.63 -13.82 -21.87
N THR A 406 -35.61 -12.57 -21.41
CA THR A 406 -36.85 -11.75 -21.31
C THR A 406 -36.62 -10.25 -21.50
N THR A 407 -37.35 -9.66 -22.45
CA THR A 407 -37.39 -8.21 -22.74
C THR A 407 -38.31 -7.40 -21.81
N GLN A 408 -39.12 -8.05 -20.97
CA GLN A 408 -39.98 -7.37 -19.97
C GLN A 408 -39.53 -7.65 -18.53
N LYS A 409 -38.97 -6.63 -17.86
CA LYS A 409 -38.63 -6.68 -16.44
C LYS A 409 -39.90 -6.78 -15.59
N LYS A 410 -40.18 -7.95 -15.00
CA LYS A 410 -41.11 -8.06 -13.87
C LYS A 410 -40.41 -7.59 -12.59
N THR A 411 -41.07 -6.70 -11.84
CA THR A 411 -40.58 -6.19 -10.55
C THR A 411 -40.50 -7.34 -9.54
N LEU A 412 -39.29 -7.68 -9.09
CA LEU A 412 -39.09 -8.72 -8.08
C LEU A 412 -38.98 -8.09 -6.69
N LEU A 413 -39.82 -8.54 -5.75
CA LEU A 413 -39.75 -8.17 -4.34
C LEU A 413 -38.71 -9.07 -3.65
N LEU A 414 -37.52 -8.50 -3.38
CA LEU A 414 -36.36 -9.17 -2.77
C LEU A 414 -36.55 -9.59 -1.29
N HIS A 415 -37.73 -9.36 -0.70
CA HIS A 415 -38.03 -9.65 0.71
C HIS A 415 -38.62 -11.05 0.97
N ILE A 416 -38.79 -11.89 -0.04
CA ILE A 416 -39.45 -13.20 0.11
C ILE A 416 -38.39 -14.29 0.38
N PRO A 417 -38.50 -15.02 1.52
CA PRO A 417 -37.46 -15.95 1.99
C PRO A 417 -37.28 -17.23 1.16
N HIS A 418 -38.01 -17.42 0.05
CA HIS A 418 -37.93 -18.64 -0.77
C HIS A 418 -36.68 -18.74 -1.67
N TYR A 419 -35.80 -17.74 -1.64
CA TYR A 419 -34.63 -17.67 -2.53
C TYR A 419 -33.29 -17.59 -1.78
N ILE A 420 -33.31 -17.65 -0.45
CA ILE A 420 -32.10 -17.70 0.40
C ILE A 420 -32.00 -19.12 0.94
N LEU A 421 -31.41 -20.03 0.17
CA LEU A 421 -30.87 -21.30 0.63
C LEU A 421 -29.68 -21.70 -0.22
#